data_AF-A0A966N9U7-F1
#
_entry.id   AF-A0A966N9U7-F1
#
_cell.length_a   1.000
_cell.length_b   1.000
_cell.length_c   1.000
_cell.angle_alpha   90.00
_cell.angle_beta   90.00
_cell.angle_gamma   90.00
#
_symmetry.space_group_name_H-M   'P 1'
#
loop_
_entity.id
_entity.type
_entity.pdbx_description
1 polymer ?
#
loop_
_entity_poly.entity_id
_entity_poly.type
_entity_poly.pdbx_seq_one_letter_code
_entity_poly.pdbx_strand_id
1 'polypeptide(L)'
;YRRPKLEDLDVAKEPTDETQSPADKIDDHYRQKALYGAMSLLPENQRLAVQLRHIDELTNPEIAEIMGLSVEAVESLTARGKRKLIEVLASYKTELGYTHG
;
A
#
# COMPACT_ATOMS: atom_id res chain seq x y z
N TYR A 1 -4.95 -47.96 -25.34
CA TYR A 1 -5.50 -47.79 -23.98
C TYR A 1 -4.33 -47.49 -23.04
N ARG A 2 -4.04 -46.22 -22.67
CA ARG A 2 -4.46 -45.50 -21.42
C ARG A 2 -4.16 -46.35 -20.17
N ARG A 3 -3.34 -46.00 -19.16
CA ARG A 3 -2.78 -44.73 -18.60
C ARG A 3 -1.50 -45.06 -17.79
N PRO A 4 -0.46 -44.21 -17.72
CA PRO A 4 0.34 -44.07 -16.50
C PRO A 4 -0.34 -43.04 -15.58
N LYS A 5 -0.36 -43.33 -14.28
CA LYS A 5 -1.03 -42.55 -13.24
C LYS A 5 -0.01 -41.57 -12.65
N LEU A 6 -0.29 -40.27 -12.84
CA LEU A 6 0.04 -39.10 -11.99
C LEU A 6 1.53 -39.03 -11.59
N GLU A 7 2.39 -38.26 -12.26
CA GLU A 7 2.49 -36.80 -12.10
C GLU A 7 2.21 -36.37 -10.64
N ASP A 8 3.13 -36.77 -9.75
CA ASP A 8 3.38 -35.98 -8.55
C ASP A 8 3.95 -34.64 -9.01
N LEU A 9 3.04 -33.68 -9.07
CA LEU A 9 3.33 -32.27 -9.18
C LEU A 9 4.25 -31.94 -8.01
N ASP A 10 5.54 -31.78 -8.31
CA ASP A 10 6.48 -31.15 -7.39
C ASP A 10 6.00 -29.71 -7.23
N VAL A 11 5.22 -29.51 -6.17
CA VAL A 11 4.81 -28.24 -5.63
C VAL A 11 6.10 -27.49 -5.34
N ALA A 12 6.53 -26.67 -6.31
CA ALA A 12 7.58 -25.70 -6.11
C ALA A 12 7.08 -24.74 -5.02
N LYS A 13 7.46 -25.11 -3.79
CA LYS A 13 7.35 -24.37 -2.55
C LYS A 13 7.56 -22.89 -2.85
N GLU A 14 6.53 -22.08 -2.65
CA GLU A 14 6.74 -20.65 -2.42
C GLU A 14 7.79 -20.55 -1.32
N PRO A 15 8.87 -19.75 -1.48
CA PRO A 15 9.82 -19.55 -0.40
C PRO A 15 9.07 -18.78 0.70
N THR A 16 8.51 -19.52 1.65
CA THR A 16 8.04 -18.93 2.90
C THR A 16 9.26 -18.28 3.52
N ASP A 17 9.27 -16.97 3.60
CA ASP A 17 10.29 -16.21 4.30
C ASP A 17 10.26 -16.67 5.78
N GLU A 18 11.14 -17.61 6.13
CA GLU A 18 11.24 -18.23 7.46
C GLU A 18 11.96 -17.31 8.46
N THR A 19 12.28 -16.06 8.06
CA THR A 19 13.00 -15.09 8.90
C THR A 19 12.09 -14.21 9.75
N GLN A 20 10.77 -14.18 9.48
CA GLN A 20 9.81 -13.35 10.19
C GLN A 20 8.90 -14.19 11.09
N SER A 21 8.80 -13.82 12.37
CA SER A 21 7.90 -14.48 13.33
C SER A 21 6.45 -14.38 12.84
N PRO A 22 5.57 -15.36 13.13
CA PRO A 22 4.14 -15.23 12.86
C PRO A 22 3.51 -13.93 13.42
N ALA A 23 4.05 -13.40 14.53
CA ALA A 23 3.64 -12.12 15.09
C ALA A 23 4.00 -10.92 14.20
N ASP A 24 5.19 -10.95 13.56
CA ASP A 24 5.66 -9.88 12.66
C ASP A 24 4.83 -9.87 11.37
N LYS A 25 4.52 -11.06 10.83
CA LYS A 25 3.65 -11.20 9.64
C LYS A 25 2.24 -10.66 9.89
N ILE A 26 1.71 -10.91 11.08
CA ILE A 26 0.41 -10.37 11.49
C ILE A 26 0.45 -8.83 11.52
N ASP A 27 1.50 -8.23 12.09
CA ASP A 27 1.67 -6.78 12.16
C ASP A 27 1.76 -6.13 10.77
N ASP A 28 2.51 -6.72 9.83
CA ASP A 28 2.63 -6.20 8.46
C ASP A 28 1.31 -6.25 7.68
N HIS A 29 0.56 -7.34 7.77
CA HIS A 29 -0.77 -7.43 7.17
C HIS A 29 -1.73 -6.39 7.75
N TYR A 30 -1.67 -6.13 9.06
CA TYR A 30 -2.48 -5.09 9.70
C TYR A 30 -2.07 -3.69 9.23
N ARG A 31 -0.77 -3.40 9.15
CA ARG A 31 -0.24 -2.12 8.67
C ARG A 31 -0.63 -1.85 7.22
N GLN A 32 -0.47 -2.83 6.33
CA GLN A 32 -0.89 -2.71 4.93
C GLN A 32 -2.39 -2.46 4.82
N LYS A 33 -3.22 -3.23 5.55
CA LYS A 33 -4.67 -3.04 5.56
C LYS A 33 -5.07 -1.66 6.08
N ALA A 34 -4.41 -1.16 7.13
CA ALA A 34 -4.64 0.19 7.66
C ALA A 34 -4.24 1.27 6.64
N LEU A 35 -3.11 1.10 5.95
CA LEU A 35 -2.66 2.02 4.90
C LEU A 35 -3.65 2.08 3.73
N TYR A 36 -4.03 0.95 3.15
CA TYR A 36 -5.00 0.92 2.05
C TYR A 36 -6.39 1.40 2.49
N GLY A 37 -6.80 1.06 3.72
CA GLY A 37 -8.01 1.60 4.34
C GLY A 37 -7.96 3.12 4.43
N ALA A 38 -6.85 3.69 4.90
CA ALA A 38 -6.67 5.13 5.02
C ALA A 38 -6.60 5.83 3.66
N MET A 39 -5.92 5.23 2.67
CA MET A 39 -5.88 5.75 1.30
C MET A 39 -7.26 5.77 0.64
N SER A 40 -8.13 4.81 0.95
CA SER A 40 -9.51 4.77 0.43
C SER A 40 -10.35 5.97 0.86
N LEU A 41 -10.01 6.61 1.99
CA LEU A 41 -10.68 7.79 2.53
C LEU A 41 -10.20 9.09 1.89
N LEU A 42 -9.16 9.05 1.05
CA LEU A 42 -8.67 10.21 0.32
C LEU A 42 -9.57 10.50 -0.90
N PRO A 43 -9.78 11.80 -1.24
CA PRO A 43 -10.33 12.18 -2.53
C PRO A 43 -9.52 11.55 -3.67
N GLU A 44 -10.20 11.11 -4.73
CA GLU A 44 -9.63 10.31 -5.81
C GLU A 44 -8.32 10.90 -6.37
N ASN A 45 -8.33 12.18 -6.74
CA ASN A 45 -7.13 12.84 -7.30
C ASN A 45 -5.97 12.92 -6.30
N GLN A 46 -6.25 13.05 -5.00
CA GLN A 46 -5.19 13.06 -3.96
C GLN A 46 -4.64 11.65 -3.72
N ARG A 47 -5.52 10.65 -3.72
CA ARG A 47 -5.14 9.24 -3.61
C ARG A 47 -4.23 8.83 -4.76
N LEU A 48 -4.63 9.15 -5.99
CA LEU A 48 -3.88 8.84 -7.19
C LEU A 48 -2.52 9.54 -7.19
N ALA A 49 -2.46 10.84 -6.86
CA ALA A 49 -1.19 11.56 -6.76
C ALA A 49 -0.26 10.97 -5.68
N VAL A 50 -0.80 10.57 -4.52
CA VAL A 50 -0.04 9.91 -3.45
C VAL A 50 0.45 8.53 -3.87
N GLN A 51 -0.39 7.72 -4.52
CA GLN A 51 -0.04 6.40 -5.05
C GLN A 51 1.13 6.52 -6.03
N LEU A 52 0.97 7.34 -7.07
CA LEU A 52 1.97 7.50 -8.11
C LEU A 52 3.30 8.02 -7.54
N ARG A 53 3.25 8.93 -6.56
CA ARG A 53 4.45 9.53 -5.96
C ARG A 53 5.17 8.63 -4.96
N HIS A 54 4.44 7.89 -4.13
CA HIS A 54 5.00 7.22 -2.96
C HIS A 54 5.00 5.70 -3.04
N ILE A 55 4.23 5.11 -3.96
CA ILE A 55 4.18 3.66 -4.17
C ILE A 55 4.83 3.32 -5.51
N ASP A 56 4.46 4.06 -6.56
CA ASP A 56 5.02 3.84 -7.91
C ASP A 56 6.32 4.65 -8.14
N GLU A 57 6.73 5.44 -7.13
CA GLU A 57 7.99 6.22 -7.06
C GLU A 57 8.23 7.19 -8.24
N LEU A 58 7.17 7.63 -8.91
CA LEU A 58 7.26 8.56 -10.04
C LEU A 58 7.58 10.00 -9.60
N THR A 59 8.22 10.76 -10.48
CA THR A 59 8.51 12.18 -10.25
C THR A 59 7.28 13.06 -10.48
N ASN A 60 7.22 14.25 -9.86
CA ASN A 60 6.08 15.17 -10.06
C ASN A 60 5.82 15.53 -11.53
N PRO A 61 6.84 15.74 -12.38
CA PRO A 61 6.64 15.93 -13.83
C PRO A 61 5.96 14.75 -14.52
N GLU A 62 6.42 13.52 -14.28
CA GLU A 62 5.81 12.31 -14.89
C GLU A 62 4.36 12.14 -14.44
N ILE A 63 4.08 12.39 -13.16
CA ILE A 63 2.72 12.36 -12.62
C ILE A 63 1.84 13.44 -13.24
N ALA A 64 2.39 14.64 -13.47
CA ALA A 64 1.67 15.74 -14.10
C ALA A 64 1.26 15.39 -15.54
N GLU A 65 2.14 14.73 -16.29
CA GLU A 65 1.84 14.21 -17.62
C GLU A 65 0.75 13.12 -17.58
N ILE A 66 0.87 12.14 -16.67
CA ILE A 66 -0.12 11.06 -16.50
C ILE A 66 -1.51 11.60 -16.14
N MET A 67 -1.55 12.59 -15.24
CA MET A 67 -2.80 13.15 -14.71
C MET A 67 -3.36 14.29 -15.58
N GLY A 68 -2.62 14.78 -16.58
CA GLY A 68 -3.01 15.94 -17.38
C GLY A 68 -3.09 17.25 -16.57
N LEU A 69 -2.20 17.43 -15.59
CA LEU A 69 -2.17 18.56 -14.66
C LEU A 69 -0.85 19.32 -14.74
N SER A 70 -0.74 20.46 -14.05
CA SER A 70 0.55 21.11 -13.83
C SER A 70 1.33 20.42 -12.71
N VAL A 71 2.67 20.55 -12.74
CA VAL A 71 3.56 20.05 -11.67
C VAL A 71 3.16 20.63 -10.31
N GLU A 72 2.82 21.93 -10.26
CA GLU A 72 2.35 22.59 -9.04
C GLU A 72 1.03 22.00 -8.52
N ALA A 73 0.10 21.66 -9.42
CA ALA A 73 -1.15 21.01 -9.03
C ALA A 73 -0.90 19.62 -8.42
N VAL A 74 0.04 18.84 -8.99
CA VAL A 74 0.47 17.54 -8.44
C VAL A 74 1.08 17.72 -7.05
N GLU A 75 2.01 18.66 -6.87
CA GLU A 75 2.61 18.95 -5.56
C GLU A 75 1.54 19.29 -4.51
N SER A 76 0.57 20.10 -4.90
CA SER A 76 -0.56 20.49 -4.08
C SER A 76 -1.43 19.30 -3.70
N LEU A 77 -1.73 18.41 -4.66
CA LEU A 77 -2.51 17.19 -4.44
C LEU A 77 -1.78 16.21 -3.52
N THR A 78 -0.50 15.95 -3.76
CA THR A 78 0.34 15.06 -2.95
C THR A 78 0.48 15.59 -1.52
N ALA A 79 0.73 16.89 -1.35
CA ALA A 79 0.86 17.49 -0.02
C ALA A 79 -0.45 17.42 0.79
N ARG A 80 -1.61 17.65 0.15
CA ARG A 80 -2.91 17.49 0.79
C ARG A 80 -3.23 16.04 1.10
N GLY A 81 -3.00 15.14 0.16
CA GLY A 81 -3.20 13.70 0.34
C GLY A 81 -2.37 13.15 1.49
N LYS A 82 -1.09 13.53 1.57
CA LYS A 82 -0.19 13.14 2.68
C LYS A 82 -0.69 13.66 4.03
N ARG A 83 -1.10 14.94 4.14
CA ARG A 83 -1.66 15.47 5.39
C ARG A 83 -2.89 14.68 5.83
N LYS A 84 -3.81 14.44 4.90
CA LYS A 84 -5.03 13.71 5.20
C LYS A 84 -4.74 12.26 5.62
N LEU A 85 -3.78 11.62 4.96
CA LEU A 85 -3.35 10.27 5.31
C LEU A 85 -2.77 10.22 6.73
N ILE A 86 -1.97 11.21 7.13
CA ILE A 86 -1.45 11.34 8.50
C ILE A 86 -2.59 11.49 9.51
N GLU A 87 -3.57 12.36 9.25
CA GLU A 87 -4.74 12.55 10.13
C GLU A 87 -5.52 11.25 10.32
N VAL A 88 -5.79 10.54 9.23
CA VAL A 88 -6.54 9.29 9.24
C VAL A 88 -5.76 8.20 9.97
N LEU A 89 -4.47 8.02 9.68
CA LEU A 89 -3.66 7.01 10.37
C LEU A 89 -3.49 7.32 11.87
N ALA A 90 -3.46 8.60 12.27
CA ALA A 90 -3.46 9.00 13.67
C ALA A 90 -4.76 8.61 14.39
N SER A 91 -5.92 8.67 13.72
CA SER A 91 -7.19 8.20 14.32
C SER A 91 -7.20 6.69 14.48
N TYR A 92 -6.74 5.92 13.49
CA TYR A 92 -6.58 4.45 13.62
C TYR A 92 -5.68 4.07 14.79
N LYS A 93 -4.54 4.76 14.96
CA LYS A 93 -3.63 4.53 16.09
C LYS A 93 -4.30 4.76 17.44
N THR A 94 -5.16 5.80 17.51
CA THR A 94 -5.89 6.15 18.73
C THR A 94 -7.03 5.16 19.02
N GLU A 95 -7.80 4.78 18.01
CA GLU A 95 -8.92 3.83 18.13
C GLU A 95 -8.46 2.41 18.48
N LEU A 96 -7.27 2.01 18.02
CA LEU A 96 -6.67 0.71 18.33
C LEU A 96 -5.90 0.70 19.67
N GLY A 97 -5.91 1.80 20.43
CA GLY A 97 -5.29 1.87 21.76
C GLY A 97 -3.76 1.93 21.74
N TYR A 98 -3.13 2.26 20.61
CA TYR A 98 -1.68 2.48 20.52
C TYR A 98 -1.31 3.87 21.05
N THR A 99 -1.62 4.16 22.31
CA THR A 99 -1.06 5.32 23.01
C THR A 99 0.34 4.95 23.50
N HIS A 100 1.36 5.53 22.86
CA HIS A 100 2.73 5.73 23.33
C HIS A 100 3.37 4.57 24.13
N GLY A 101 4.29 3.84 23.47
CA GLY A 101 5.48 3.33 24.16
C GLY A 101 6.51 4.46 24.27
#